data_AF-A0A6A5H524-F1
#
_entry.id   AF-A0A6A5H524-F1
#
_cell.length_a   1.000
_cell.length_b   1.000
_cell.length_c   1.000
_cell.angle_alpha   90.00
_cell.angle_beta   90.00
_cell.angle_gamma   90.00
#
_symmetry.space_group_name_H-M   'P 1'
#
loop_
_entity.id
_entity.type
_entity.pdbx_description
1 polymer ?
#
loop_
_entity_poly.entity_id
_entity_poly.type
_entity_poly.pdbx_seq_one_letter_code
_entity_poly.pdbx_strand_id
1 'polypeptide(L)'
;MRQIEKLFTENEPDSDIILEKVIQMGTDFIGGEWKNVEKSQVNVNRIIEGQSNYIFHVTSSTSSTPFLLRVHRQKDSHVFTDTVIFSVFSERGIGPKLYGFFEGGRIEEYLPSKTLDSESVLKPEFV
;
A
#
# COMPACT_ATOMS: atom_id res chain seq x y z
N MET A 1 -10.30 -15.30 4.77
CA MET A 1 -9.41 -14.37 4.04
C MET A 1 -10.03 -14.07 2.70
N ARG A 2 -10.04 -12.79 2.31
CA ARG A 2 -10.55 -12.34 1.00
C ARG A 2 -9.62 -12.84 -0.12
N GLN A 3 -10.10 -12.87 -1.37
CA GLN A 3 -9.26 -13.32 -2.50
C GLN A 3 -7.97 -12.50 -2.62
N ILE A 4 -8.07 -11.18 -2.45
CA ILE A 4 -6.90 -10.29 -2.53
C ILE A 4 -5.91 -10.53 -1.38
N GLU A 5 -6.43 -10.86 -0.19
CA GLU A 5 -5.59 -11.20 0.96
C GLU A 5 -4.82 -12.49 0.69
N LYS A 6 -5.50 -13.55 0.27
CA LYS A 6 -4.85 -14.82 -0.09
C LYS A 6 -3.79 -14.64 -1.16
N LEU A 7 -4.09 -13.87 -2.21
CA LEU A 7 -3.15 -13.62 -3.29
C LEU A 7 -1.83 -13.06 -2.75
N PHE A 8 -1.88 -12.00 -1.94
CA PHE A 8 -0.69 -11.34 -1.42
C PHE A 8 -0.03 -12.05 -0.22
N THR A 9 -0.71 -13.01 0.43
CA THR A 9 -0.15 -13.78 1.55
C THR A 9 0.40 -15.15 1.18
N GLU A 10 -0.16 -15.79 0.14
CA GLU A 10 0.19 -17.15 -0.27
C GLU A 10 1.21 -17.19 -1.43
N ASN A 11 1.56 -16.03 -1.99
CA ASN A 11 2.54 -15.91 -3.08
C ASN A 11 3.69 -15.00 -2.66
N GLU A 12 4.88 -15.28 -3.20
CA GLU A 12 6.06 -14.45 -3.00
C GLU A 12 5.91 -13.09 -3.70
N PRO A 13 6.41 -11.99 -3.12
CA PRO A 13 6.28 -10.65 -3.70
C PRO A 13 6.87 -10.49 -5.12
N ASP A 14 7.86 -11.30 -5.48
CA ASP A 14 8.52 -11.30 -6.79
C ASP A 14 7.90 -12.28 -7.80
N SER A 15 6.86 -13.01 -7.39
CA SER A 15 6.16 -13.94 -8.29
C SER A 15 5.41 -13.21 -9.40
N ASP A 16 5.38 -13.80 -10.60
CA ASP A 16 4.73 -13.22 -11.79
C ASP A 16 3.28 -12.78 -11.54
N ILE A 17 2.52 -13.55 -10.74
CA ILE A 17 1.12 -13.23 -10.42
C ILE A 17 1.00 -11.97 -9.57
N ILE A 18 1.94 -11.73 -8.64
CA ILE A 18 1.98 -10.51 -7.84
C ILE A 18 2.43 -9.33 -8.69
N LEU A 19 3.48 -9.51 -9.49
CA LEU A 19 3.99 -8.47 -10.37
C LEU A 19 2.93 -8.00 -11.38
N GLU A 20 2.21 -8.94 -12.02
CA GLU A 20 1.09 -8.62 -12.90
C GLU A 20 -0.02 -7.87 -12.16
N LYS A 21 -0.35 -8.30 -10.93
CA LYS A 21 -1.41 -7.66 -10.17
C LYS A 21 -1.05 -6.23 -9.76
N VAL A 22 0.17 -5.97 -9.32
CA VAL A 22 0.58 -4.61 -8.92
C VAL A 22 0.75 -3.68 -10.12
N ILE A 23 1.18 -4.19 -11.29
CA ILE A 23 1.20 -3.41 -12.53
C ILE A 23 -0.22 -3.03 -12.95
N GLN A 24 -1.16 -3.97 -12.89
CA GLN A 24 -2.57 -3.72 -13.18
C GLN A 24 -3.12 -2.64 -12.22
N MET A 25 -2.86 -2.76 -10.93
CA MET A 25 -3.25 -1.78 -9.92
C MET A 25 -2.63 -0.40 -10.16
N GLY A 26 -1.33 -0.33 -10.46
CA GLY A 26 -0.66 0.92 -10.81
C GLY A 26 -1.29 1.56 -12.05
N THR A 27 -1.63 0.76 -13.06
CA THR A 27 -2.31 1.22 -14.26
C THR A 27 -3.71 1.77 -13.97
N ASP A 28 -4.50 1.07 -13.17
CA ASP A 28 -5.90 1.40 -12.89
C ASP A 28 -6.06 2.63 -11.99
N PHE A 29 -5.20 2.76 -10.96
CA PHE A 29 -5.39 3.77 -9.91
C PHE A 29 -4.44 4.98 -10.04
N ILE A 30 -3.28 4.81 -10.66
CA ILE A 30 -2.27 5.88 -10.80
C ILE A 30 -2.15 6.30 -12.27
N GLY A 31 -2.11 5.32 -13.18
CA GLY A 31 -1.90 5.55 -14.60
C GLY A 31 -0.49 6.06 -14.91
N GLY A 32 -0.38 6.94 -15.91
CA GLY A 32 0.91 7.46 -16.38
C GLY A 32 1.86 6.35 -16.82
N GLU A 33 3.10 6.40 -16.33
CA GLU A 33 4.17 5.46 -16.67
C GLU A 33 3.83 4.00 -16.32
N TRP A 34 2.96 3.75 -15.33
CA TRP A 34 2.55 2.39 -14.96
C TRP A 34 1.96 1.58 -16.12
N LYS A 35 1.42 2.26 -17.15
CA LYS A 35 0.89 1.63 -18.37
C LYS A 35 1.96 0.94 -19.22
N ASN A 36 3.22 1.34 -19.06
CA ASN A 36 4.35 0.89 -19.88
C ASN A 36 5.38 0.09 -19.07
N VAL A 37 5.11 -0.17 -17.79
CA VAL A 37 6.04 -0.89 -16.90
C VAL A 37 6.01 -2.38 -17.18
N GLU A 38 7.18 -2.98 -17.34
CA GLU A 38 7.36 -4.42 -17.46
C GLU A 38 7.59 -5.09 -16.09
N LYS A 39 7.27 -6.39 -15.98
CA LYS A 39 7.51 -7.19 -14.76
C LYS A 39 8.94 -7.09 -14.24
N SER A 40 9.91 -7.14 -15.15
CA SER A 40 11.36 -7.06 -14.84
C SER A 40 11.78 -5.74 -14.17
N GLN A 41 10.95 -4.70 -14.29
CA GLN A 41 11.21 -3.36 -13.78
C GLN A 41 10.52 -3.11 -12.43
N VAL A 42 9.69 -4.03 -11.94
CA VAL A 42 8.91 -3.86 -10.71
C VAL A 42 9.61 -4.49 -9.52
N ASN A 43 9.57 -3.80 -8.39
CA ASN A 43 9.96 -4.35 -7.11
C ASN A 43 8.80 -4.22 -6.12
N VAL A 44 8.49 -5.32 -5.43
CA VAL A 44 7.47 -5.37 -4.38
C VAL A 44 8.16 -5.74 -3.08
N ASN A 45 8.16 -4.83 -2.11
CA ASN A 45 8.74 -5.05 -0.80
C ASN A 45 7.64 -5.10 0.27
N ARG A 46 7.57 -6.19 1.02
CA ARG A 46 6.67 -6.30 2.18
C ARG A 46 7.29 -5.56 3.36
N ILE A 47 6.72 -4.42 3.77
CA ILE A 47 7.30 -3.59 4.85
C ILE A 47 6.84 -4.06 6.22
N ILE A 48 5.53 -4.21 6.42
CA ILE A 48 4.96 -4.44 7.76
C ILE A 48 3.80 -5.44 7.67
N GLU A 49 3.85 -6.43 8.55
CA GLU A 49 2.77 -7.37 8.84
C GLU A 49 2.11 -6.99 10.17
N GLY A 50 1.41 -5.86 10.18
CA GLY A 50 0.69 -5.41 11.37
C GLY A 50 -0.52 -6.29 11.63
N GLN A 51 -1.10 -6.20 12.84
CA GLN A 51 -2.33 -6.95 13.16
C GLN A 51 -3.51 -6.59 12.25
N SER A 52 -3.56 -5.36 11.74
CA SER A 52 -4.70 -4.85 10.96
C SER A 52 -4.49 -4.90 9.44
N ASN A 53 -3.25 -4.84 8.95
CA ASN A 53 -2.94 -4.67 7.52
C ASN A 53 -1.66 -5.40 7.12
N TYR A 54 -1.66 -5.95 5.91
CA TYR A 54 -0.44 -6.22 5.16
C TYR A 54 -0.07 -4.97 4.34
N ILE A 55 1.19 -4.55 4.41
CA ILE A 55 1.68 -3.35 3.70
C ILE A 55 2.79 -3.76 2.74
N PHE A 56 2.59 -3.43 1.47
CA PHE A 56 3.57 -3.62 0.41
C PHE A 56 3.95 -2.28 -0.19
N HIS A 57 5.24 -2.06 -0.39
CA HIS A 57 5.77 -0.93 -1.14
C HIS A 57 6.13 -1.40 -2.54
N VAL A 58 5.48 -0.79 -3.52
CA VAL A 58 5.65 -1.11 -4.92
C VAL A 58 6.39 0.01 -5.60
N THR A 59 7.52 -0.32 -6.21
CA THR A 59 8.36 0.61 -6.95
C THR A 59 8.65 0.06 -8.35
N SER A 60 9.11 0.95 -9.23
CA SER A 60 9.64 0.58 -10.54
C SER A 60 11.00 1.23 -10.74
N SER A 61 11.83 0.63 -11.61
CA SER A 61 13.04 1.27 -12.14
C SER A 61 12.75 2.38 -13.17
N THR A 62 11.48 2.55 -13.57
CA THR A 62 11.00 3.66 -14.42
C THR A 62 10.68 4.92 -13.59
N SER A 63 10.24 5.99 -14.26
CA SER A 63 9.71 7.21 -13.61
C SER A 63 8.28 7.06 -13.07
N SER A 64 7.75 5.84 -12.97
CA SER A 64 6.42 5.61 -12.39
C SER A 64 6.36 6.01 -10.92
N THR A 65 5.24 6.60 -10.51
CA THR A 65 5.03 7.01 -9.12
C THR A 65 4.95 5.77 -8.21
N PRO A 66 5.87 5.61 -7.23
CA PRO A 66 5.80 4.51 -6.28
C PRO A 66 4.58 4.63 -5.38
N PHE A 67 4.10 3.51 -4.88
CA PHE A 67 2.89 3.49 -4.04
C PHE A 67 2.95 2.45 -2.94
N LEU A 68 2.16 2.69 -1.90
CA LEU A 68 1.86 1.72 -0.85
C LEU A 68 0.55 1.02 -1.15
N LEU A 69 0.62 -0.30 -1.23
CA LEU A 69 -0.54 -1.18 -1.25
C LEU A 69 -0.83 -1.65 0.17
N ARG A 70 -2.04 -1.38 0.65
CA ARG A 70 -2.54 -1.88 1.93
C ARG A 70 -3.65 -2.87 1.73
N VAL A 71 -3.47 -4.08 2.23
CA VAL A 71 -4.49 -5.13 2.25
C VAL A 71 -5.00 -5.30 3.67
N HIS A 72 -6.29 -5.05 3.86
CA HIS A 72 -6.96 -5.10 5.16
C HIS A 72 -7.14 -6.53 5.64
N ARG A 73 -6.94 -6.75 6.95
CA ARG A 73 -7.20 -8.04 7.64
C ARG A 73 -8.53 -8.05 8.39
N GLN A 74 -9.11 -6.88 8.61
CA GLN A 74 -10.32 -6.68 9.42
C GLN A 74 -11.62 -6.88 8.62
N LYS A 75 -12.73 -7.10 9.35
CA LYS A 75 -14.10 -7.25 8.82
C LYS A 75 -14.59 -5.96 8.15
N ASP A 76 -15.51 -6.11 7.21
CA ASP A 76 -15.89 -5.06 6.25
C ASP A 76 -16.49 -3.78 6.87
N SER A 77 -17.16 -3.86 8.02
CA SER A 77 -17.73 -2.67 8.69
C SER A 77 -16.69 -1.67 9.16
N HIS A 78 -15.52 -2.15 9.62
CA HIS A 78 -14.41 -1.28 10.03
C HIS A 78 -13.71 -0.67 8.83
N VAL A 79 -13.54 -1.45 7.75
CA VAL A 79 -12.91 -1.01 6.51
C VAL A 79 -13.63 0.18 5.89
N PHE A 80 -14.97 0.19 5.89
CA PHE A 80 -15.75 1.31 5.36
C PHE A 80 -15.49 2.61 6.12
N THR A 81 -15.54 2.57 7.45
CA THR A 81 -15.33 3.75 8.30
C THR A 81 -13.91 4.30 8.12
N ASP A 82 -12.92 3.42 8.15
CA ASP A 82 -11.51 3.78 7.94
C ASP A 82 -11.28 4.41 6.56
N THR A 83 -11.96 3.89 5.54
CA THR A 83 -11.92 4.41 4.17
C THR A 83 -12.44 5.84 4.09
N VAL A 84 -13.59 6.13 4.71
CA VAL A 84 -14.17 7.48 4.74
C VAL A 84 -13.25 8.44 5.49
N ILE A 85 -12.75 8.05 6.66
CA ILE A 85 -11.85 8.87 7.47
C ILE A 85 -10.56 9.16 6.69
N PHE A 86 -9.94 8.13 6.10
CA PHE A 86 -8.72 8.28 5.32
C PHE A 86 -8.90 9.21 4.11
N SER A 87 -10.03 9.11 3.42
CA SER A 87 -10.36 10.00 2.29
C SER A 87 -10.41 11.46 2.74
N VAL A 88 -11.10 11.74 3.85
CA VAL A 88 -11.20 13.10 4.41
C VAL A 88 -9.83 13.65 4.81
N PHE A 89 -8.95 12.82 5.36
CA PHE A 89 -7.60 13.21 5.72
C PHE A 89 -6.73 13.51 4.50
N SER A 90 -6.74 12.62 3.50
CA SER A 90 -6.06 12.83 2.22
C SER A 90 -6.49 14.14 1.55
N GLU A 91 -7.79 14.40 1.44
CA GLU A 91 -8.31 15.62 0.81
C GLU A 91 -7.94 16.92 1.55
N ARG A 92 -7.68 16.82 2.86
CA ARG A 92 -7.22 17.95 3.68
C ARG A 92 -5.70 18.09 3.72
N GLY A 93 -4.96 17.25 2.99
CA GLY A 93 -3.50 17.22 3.03
C GLY A 93 -2.94 16.73 4.37
N ILE A 94 -3.72 15.95 5.11
CA ILE A 94 -3.32 15.36 6.39
C ILE A 94 -2.98 13.89 6.14
N GLY A 95 -1.69 13.58 6.08
CA GLY A 95 -1.20 12.24 5.79
C GLY A 95 -1.01 11.96 4.29
N PRO A 96 -0.81 10.69 3.90
CA PRO A 96 -0.52 10.31 2.52
C PRO A 96 -1.70 10.57 1.59
N LYS A 97 -1.40 10.94 0.35
CA LYS A 97 -2.43 11.02 -0.69
C LYS A 97 -3.04 9.64 -0.96
N LEU A 98 -4.36 9.60 -1.06
CA LEU A 98 -5.10 8.44 -1.54
C LEU A 98 -5.06 8.39 -3.07
N TYR A 99 -4.66 7.25 -3.64
CA TYR A 99 -4.75 6.99 -5.08
C TYR A 99 -6.01 6.18 -5.45
N GLY A 100 -6.42 5.25 -4.59
CA GLY A 100 -7.68 4.53 -4.82
C GLY A 100 -8.01 3.47 -3.79
N PHE A 101 -9.26 2.99 -3.84
CA PHE A 101 -9.76 1.89 -3.02
C PHE A 101 -10.20 0.72 -3.88
N PHE A 102 -10.09 -0.48 -3.33
CA PHE A 102 -10.63 -1.70 -3.91
C PHE A 102 -11.17 -2.59 -2.80
N GLU A 103 -11.88 -3.65 -3.18
CA GLU A 103 -12.42 -4.58 -2.20
C GLU A 103 -11.30 -5.23 -1.38
N GLY A 104 -11.24 -4.91 -0.09
CA GLY A 104 -10.25 -5.45 0.84
C GLY A 104 -8.94 -4.65 0.94
N GLY A 105 -8.84 -3.45 0.35
CA GLY A 105 -7.63 -2.64 0.50
C GLY A 105 -7.65 -1.28 -0.18
N ARG A 106 -6.49 -0.62 -0.19
CA ARG A 106 -6.28 0.68 -0.82
C ARG A 106 -4.86 0.88 -1.33
N ILE A 107 -4.71 1.87 -2.18
CA ILE A 107 -3.44 2.36 -2.71
C ILE A 107 -3.25 3.81 -2.26
N GLU A 108 -2.12 4.09 -1.63
CA GLU A 108 -1.78 5.41 -1.11
C GLU A 108 -0.34 5.79 -1.48
N GLU A 109 -0.03 7.08 -1.33
CA GLU A 109 1.30 7.63 -1.49
C GLU A 109 2.29 7.00 -0.51
N TYR A 110 3.48 6.69 -1.01
CA TYR A 110 4.61 6.34 -0.15
C TYR A 110 5.26 7.61 0.39
N LEU A 111 5.24 7.77 1.71
CA LEU A 111 6.00 8.81 2.41
C LEU A 111 7.30 8.21 2.96
N PRO A 112 8.48 8.65 2.47
CA PRO A 112 9.77 8.21 3.00
C PRO A 112 9.88 8.53 4.49
N SER A 113 9.79 7.51 5.33
CA SER A 113 9.73 7.66 6.78
C SER A 113 10.28 6.42 7.49
N LYS A 114 10.56 6.57 8.78
CA LYS A 114 10.96 5.47 9.67
C LYS A 114 10.01 5.43 10.86
N THR A 115 9.47 4.26 11.15
CA THR A 115 8.66 4.04 12.35
C THR A 115 9.54 4.19 13.59
N LEU A 116 9.03 4.89 14.61
CA LEU A 116 9.68 4.93 15.92
C LEU A 116 9.57 3.55 16.58
N ASP A 117 10.67 3.07 17.14
CA ASP A 117 10.66 1.89 18.00
C ASP A 117 10.22 2.25 19.43
N SER A 118 9.97 1.22 20.24
CA SER A 118 9.48 1.36 21.62
C SER A 118 10.41 2.14 22.54
N GLU A 119 11.70 2.23 22.22
CA GLU A 119 12.66 3.02 22.99
C GLU A 119 12.65 4.48 22.52
N SER A 120 12.61 4.69 21.21
CA SER A 120 12.61 6.00 20.58
C SER A 120 11.37 6.81 20.94
N VAL A 121 10.21 6.17 21.11
CA VAL A 121 8.97 6.87 21.50
C VAL A 121 9.01 7.42 22.93
N LEU A 122 9.92 6.93 23.79
CA LEU A 122 10.05 7.41 25.17
C LEU A 122 10.96 8.64 25.29
N LYS A 123 11.62 9.05 24.21
CA LYS A 123 12.53 10.20 24.25
C LYS A 123 11.73 11.50 24.38
N PRO A 124 12.18 12.47 25.22
CA PRO A 124 11.41 13.69 25.50
C PRO A 124 11.05 14.52 24.26
N GLU A 125 11.83 14.44 23.19
CA GLU A 125 11.53 15.13 21.92
C GLU A 125 10.30 14.59 21.18
N PHE A 126 9.78 13.41 21.56
CA PHE A 126 8.62 12.75 20.94
C PHE A 126 7.42 12.59 21.89
N VAL A 127 7.50 13.09 23.14
CA VAL A 127 6.45 13.01 24.18
C VAL A 127 5.82 14.37 24.45
#